data_AF-A0A6C0F293-F1
#
_entry.id   AF-A0A6C0F293-F1
#
_cell.length_a   1.000
_cell.length_b   1.000
_cell.length_c   1.000
_cell.angle_alpha   90.00
_cell.angle_beta   90.00
_cell.angle_gamma   90.00
#
_symmetry.space_group_name_H-M   'P 1'
#
loop_
_entity.id
_entity.type
_entity.pdbx_description
1 polymer ?
#
loop_
_entity_poly.entity_id
_entity_poly.type
_entity_poly.pdbx_seq_one_letter_code
_entity_poly.pdbx_strand_id
1 'polypeptide(L)'
;MEDDLYADDDLPLRPEPPAFQSNVGVVAPAAPAAVVPAADANDDLYASVPTVPVLPPKPTPVVAPKPPGLPVVPPPGPPVDVSSGIALAQTRRNIKPLQGGRGKTFRSKKGGEIVAIFFNIRDQIKLYHWQTKSFAEHKATDDLVTKLDTSIDMFVEAYMGRYGRPQVNRTYPLKNLTVSGVRAFIARSDQWLSVKLPRTLKKTDSDLLNIRDEILADLNQIKYLFTLS
;
A
#
# COMPACT_ATOMS: atom_id res chain seq x y z
N MET A 1 25.41 -6.78 -13.26
CA MET A 1 24.28 -6.51 -14.17
C MET A 1 23.15 -5.96 -13.32
N GLU A 2 23.41 -4.79 -12.78
CA GLU A 2 22.59 -3.95 -11.91
C GLU A 2 22.89 -2.53 -12.43
N ASP A 3 21.85 -1.71 -12.66
CA ASP A 3 21.86 -0.23 -12.77
C ASP A 3 20.81 0.41 -13.75
N ASP A 4 19.81 -0.33 -14.27
CA ASP A 4 18.85 0.27 -15.23
C ASP A 4 17.46 0.60 -14.65
N LEU A 5 17.35 0.96 -13.36
CA LEU A 5 16.05 1.41 -12.80
C LEU A 5 15.99 2.92 -12.50
N TYR A 6 17.08 3.66 -12.67
CA TYR A 6 17.13 5.10 -12.34
C TYR A 6 17.98 5.97 -13.29
N ALA A 7 18.49 5.43 -14.39
CA ALA A 7 19.11 6.25 -15.45
C ALA A 7 18.15 6.31 -16.63
N ASP A 8 17.40 7.40 -16.76
CA ASP A 8 16.83 7.96 -18.00
C ASP A 8 15.92 9.14 -17.62
N ASP A 9 16.53 10.17 -17.02
CA ASP A 9 16.01 11.54 -17.06
C ASP A 9 16.37 12.12 -18.43
N ASP A 10 15.59 11.79 -19.48
CA ASP A 10 15.45 12.56 -20.74
C ASP A 10 14.62 11.80 -21.81
N LEU A 11 13.42 11.33 -21.45
CA LEU A 11 12.44 10.95 -22.46
C LEU A 11 11.58 12.16 -22.82
N PRO A 12 11.46 12.53 -24.11
CA PRO A 12 10.73 13.74 -24.50
C PRO A 12 9.27 13.63 -24.06
N LEU A 13 8.81 14.67 -23.36
CA LEU A 13 7.42 14.90 -23.02
C LEU A 13 6.58 14.68 -24.27
N ARG A 14 5.57 13.80 -24.18
CA ARG A 14 4.57 13.65 -25.23
C ARG A 14 3.98 15.03 -25.54
N PRO A 15 3.74 15.39 -26.81
CA PRO A 15 3.13 16.67 -27.13
C PRO A 15 1.75 16.77 -26.48
N GLU A 16 1.50 17.89 -25.82
CA GLU A 16 0.20 18.29 -25.26
C GLU A 16 -0.91 18.15 -26.31
N PRO A 17 -2.10 17.63 -25.97
CA PRO A 17 -3.24 17.67 -26.87
C PRO A 17 -3.62 19.12 -27.18
N PRO A 18 -4.10 19.42 -28.41
CA PRO A 18 -4.43 20.80 -28.79
C PRO A 18 -5.55 21.37 -27.90
N ALA A 19 -5.34 22.61 -27.45
CA ALA A 19 -6.30 23.36 -26.66
C ALA A 19 -7.65 23.47 -27.38
N PHE A 20 -8.72 23.10 -26.68
CA PHE A 20 -10.10 23.31 -27.13
C PHE A 20 -10.39 24.82 -27.12
N GLN A 21 -10.34 25.45 -28.29
CA GLN A 21 -10.73 26.85 -28.45
C GLN A 21 -12.26 26.93 -28.37
N SER A 22 -12.78 27.36 -27.22
CA SER A 22 -14.17 27.79 -27.10
C SER A 22 -14.33 29.13 -27.82
N ASN A 23 -14.88 29.06 -29.03
CA ASN A 23 -15.27 30.22 -29.80
C ASN A 23 -16.60 30.77 -29.22
N VAL A 24 -16.53 31.69 -28.26
CA VAL A 24 -17.69 32.46 -27.81
C VAL A 24 -17.51 33.90 -28.26
N GLY A 25 -18.43 34.32 -29.13
CA GLY A 25 -18.40 35.58 -29.85
C GLY A 25 -18.36 36.82 -28.95
N VAL A 26 -17.59 37.78 -29.43
CA VAL A 26 -17.49 39.16 -28.98
C VAL A 26 -18.81 39.89 -29.29
N VAL A 27 -19.43 40.48 -28.27
CA VAL A 27 -20.27 41.67 -28.42
C VAL A 27 -19.84 42.66 -27.32
N ALA A 28 -19.42 43.84 -27.76
CA ALA A 28 -19.00 44.97 -26.93
C ALA A 28 -20.09 46.10 -26.99
N PRO A 29 -19.93 47.30 -26.38
CA PRO A 29 -20.63 47.67 -25.14
C PRO A 29 -21.39 49.03 -25.20
N ALA A 30 -22.22 49.32 -24.19
CA ALA A 30 -22.67 50.66 -23.74
C ALA A 30 -23.70 50.47 -22.59
N ALA A 31 -23.91 51.28 -21.55
CA ALA A 31 -23.38 52.52 -20.98
C ALA A 31 -24.01 52.63 -19.53
N PRO A 32 -23.68 53.63 -18.68
CA PRO A 32 -23.52 53.43 -17.23
C PRO A 32 -24.63 54.01 -16.31
N ALA A 33 -24.42 53.73 -15.01
CA ALA A 33 -24.78 54.52 -13.81
C ALA A 33 -26.06 54.17 -13.03
N ALA A 34 -25.85 53.65 -11.82
CA ALA A 34 -26.56 54.10 -10.63
C ALA A 34 -25.68 53.85 -9.39
N VAL A 35 -25.22 54.95 -8.79
CA VAL A 35 -24.59 55.02 -7.47
C VAL A 35 -25.71 55.02 -6.44
N VAL A 36 -25.65 54.12 -5.46
CA VAL A 36 -26.38 54.24 -4.19
C VAL A 36 -25.46 53.81 -3.04
N PRO A 37 -25.52 54.50 -1.89
CA PRO A 37 -24.41 54.58 -0.94
C PRO A 37 -24.33 53.38 0.01
N ALA A 38 -23.10 53.15 0.48
CA ALA A 38 -22.75 52.25 1.56
C ALA A 38 -23.50 52.61 2.85
N ALA A 39 -24.18 51.63 3.44
CA ALA A 39 -24.62 51.67 4.82
C ALA A 39 -23.68 50.79 5.65
N ASP A 40 -23.04 51.44 6.63
CA ASP A 40 -22.35 50.84 7.75
C ASP A 40 -23.26 49.81 8.45
N ALA A 41 -22.74 48.59 8.59
CA ALA A 41 -23.23 47.61 9.55
C ALA A 41 -22.01 46.80 10.05
N ASN A 42 -21.07 47.49 10.68
CA ASN A 42 -20.11 46.90 11.60
C ASN A 42 -20.61 47.16 13.02
N ASP A 43 -21.56 46.35 13.48
CA ASP A 43 -21.80 46.09 14.90
C ASP A 43 -22.56 44.75 14.99
N ASP A 44 -22.26 43.95 16.00
CA ASP A 44 -22.91 42.66 16.37
C ASP A 44 -22.36 41.32 15.81
N LEU A 45 -21.03 41.14 15.77
CA LEU A 45 -20.43 39.79 15.70
C LEU A 45 -19.38 39.52 16.79
N TYR A 46 -19.70 39.85 18.05
CA TYR A 46 -18.93 39.41 19.22
C TYR A 46 -19.85 39.04 20.40
N ALA A 47 -20.65 37.98 20.26
CA ALA A 47 -21.25 37.29 21.40
C ALA A 47 -21.75 35.88 21.02
N SER A 48 -20.82 34.94 20.82
CA SER A 48 -21.13 33.50 20.90
C SER A 48 -19.90 32.77 21.36
N VAL A 49 -19.69 32.73 22.68
CA VAL A 49 -18.75 31.83 23.32
C VAL A 49 -19.25 30.41 23.02
N PRO A 50 -18.46 29.52 22.38
CA PRO A 50 -18.88 28.14 22.23
C PRO A 50 -19.01 27.52 23.62
N THR A 51 -20.21 27.05 23.96
CA THR A 51 -20.44 26.29 25.19
C THR A 51 -19.57 25.05 25.14
N VAL A 52 -18.60 24.95 26.05
CA VAL A 52 -17.77 23.76 26.21
C VAL A 52 -18.71 22.60 26.54
N PRO A 53 -18.72 21.50 25.77
CA PRO A 53 -19.50 20.33 26.14
C PRO A 53 -18.99 19.80 27.47
N VAL A 54 -19.87 19.79 28.48
CA VAL A 54 -19.59 19.17 29.78
C VAL A 54 -19.36 17.68 29.53
N LEU A 55 -18.12 17.23 29.77
CA LEU A 55 -17.76 15.82 29.70
C LEU A 55 -18.68 15.01 30.63
N PRO A 56 -19.22 13.86 30.19
CA PRO A 56 -19.93 12.97 31.11
C PRO A 56 -18.99 12.54 32.25
N PRO A 57 -19.52 12.31 33.46
CA PRO A 57 -18.71 11.85 34.57
C PRO A 57 -18.00 10.55 34.19
N LYS A 58 -16.70 10.48 34.48
CA LYS A 58 -15.86 9.32 34.22
C LYS A 58 -16.50 8.09 34.89
N PRO A 59 -16.72 6.97 34.18
CA PRO A 59 -17.28 5.78 34.80
C PRO A 59 -16.38 5.33 35.95
N THR A 60 -16.98 5.07 37.11
CA THR A 60 -16.29 4.49 38.26
C THR A 60 -15.67 3.16 37.85
N PRO A 61 -14.45 2.84 38.32
CA PRO A 61 -13.83 1.57 38.01
C PRO A 61 -14.67 0.44 38.59
N VAL A 62 -15.31 -0.33 37.70
CA VAL A 62 -15.94 -1.60 38.06
C VAL A 62 -14.81 -2.53 38.46
N VAL A 63 -14.74 -2.87 39.75
CA VAL A 63 -13.84 -3.91 40.25
C VAL A 63 -14.28 -5.21 39.61
N ALA A 64 -13.47 -5.72 38.67
CA ALA A 64 -13.69 -7.01 38.05
C ALA A 64 -13.68 -8.10 39.14
N PRO A 65 -14.63 -9.06 39.12
CA PRO A 65 -14.56 -10.21 40.01
C PRO A 65 -13.28 -11.00 39.71
N LYS A 66 -12.58 -11.37 40.78
CA LYS A 66 -11.35 -12.18 40.74
C LYS A 66 -11.61 -13.45 39.92
N PRO A 67 -10.75 -13.78 38.92
CA PRO A 67 -10.92 -14.99 38.14
C PRO A 67 -10.81 -16.23 39.06
N PRO A 68 -11.64 -17.27 38.84
CA PRO A 68 -11.51 -18.52 39.57
C PRO A 68 -10.12 -19.13 39.32
N GLY A 69 -9.52 -19.65 40.40
CA GLY A 69 -8.17 -20.20 40.39
C GLY A 69 -7.99 -21.30 39.35
N LEU A 70 -6.84 -21.28 38.66
CA LEU A 70 -6.42 -22.35 37.76
C LEU A 70 -6.39 -23.69 38.52
N PRO A 71 -6.86 -24.80 37.91
CA PRO A 71 -6.73 -26.12 38.51
C PRO A 71 -5.24 -26.48 38.65
N VAL A 72 -4.88 -26.98 39.83
CA VAL A 72 -3.54 -27.49 40.15
C VAL A 72 -3.29 -28.74 39.31
N VAL A 73 -2.33 -28.65 38.38
CA VAL A 73 -1.84 -29.81 37.62
C VAL A 73 -0.99 -30.67 38.57
N PRO A 74 -1.26 -31.98 38.73
CA PRO A 74 -0.42 -32.84 39.55
C PRO A 74 0.96 -33.03 38.91
N PRO A 75 2.03 -33.22 39.71
CA PRO A 75 3.38 -33.38 39.19
C PRO A 75 3.51 -34.66 38.35
N PRO A 76 4.40 -34.66 37.33
CA PRO A 76 4.66 -35.85 36.53
C PRO A 76 5.25 -36.97 37.40
N GLY A 77 4.73 -38.18 37.23
CA GLY A 77 5.23 -39.38 37.90
C GLY A 77 6.69 -39.71 37.52
N PRO A 78 7.37 -40.58 38.30
CA PRO A 78 8.77 -40.90 38.10
C PRO A 78 9.03 -41.57 36.74
N PRO A 79 10.22 -41.36 36.14
CA PRO A 79 10.56 -41.92 34.84
C PRO A 79 10.60 -43.45 34.87
N VAL A 80 9.91 -44.05 33.92
CA VAL A 80 9.94 -45.50 33.67
C VAL A 80 11.29 -45.86 33.05
N ASP A 81 12.08 -46.68 33.75
CA ASP A 81 13.32 -47.28 33.26
C ASP A 81 12.97 -48.38 32.24
N VAL A 82 13.36 -48.19 30.99
CA VAL A 82 13.32 -49.21 29.94
C VAL A 82 14.74 -49.53 29.48
N SER A 83 15.56 -49.96 30.42
CA SER A 83 16.85 -50.60 30.14
C SER A 83 16.69 -52.11 30.21
N SER A 84 16.38 -52.77 29.08
CA SER A 84 16.82 -54.13 28.72
C SER A 84 16.08 -54.63 27.47
N GLY A 85 16.79 -54.81 26.36
CA GLY A 85 16.17 -55.35 25.15
C GLY A 85 17.07 -55.43 23.92
N ILE A 86 18.09 -56.28 23.98
CA ILE A 86 18.61 -57.12 22.88
C ILE A 86 19.05 -56.39 21.59
N ALA A 87 20.36 -56.33 21.43
CA ALA A 87 21.02 -56.09 20.15
C ALA A 87 20.61 -57.14 19.11
N LEU A 88 20.09 -56.69 17.97
CA LEU A 88 20.05 -57.47 16.74
C LEU A 88 20.45 -56.56 15.59
N ALA A 89 21.62 -56.86 15.03
CA ALA A 89 22.17 -56.25 13.85
C ALA A 89 21.19 -56.35 12.69
N GLN A 90 20.67 -55.22 12.24
CA GLN A 90 20.01 -55.09 10.94
C GLN A 90 20.56 -53.87 10.23
N THR A 91 21.44 -54.15 9.28
CA THR A 91 21.69 -53.43 8.03
C THR A 91 21.12 -52.01 7.98
N ARG A 92 21.99 -51.01 8.13
CA ARG A 92 21.69 -49.64 7.70
C ARG A 92 21.36 -49.67 6.21
N ARG A 93 20.09 -49.82 5.86
CA ARG A 93 19.61 -49.54 4.53
C ARG A 93 19.92 -48.06 4.29
N ASN A 94 20.72 -47.82 3.26
CA ASN A 94 20.99 -46.51 2.73
C ASN A 94 19.67 -45.93 2.20
N ILE A 95 18.87 -45.33 3.09
CA ILE A 95 17.72 -44.52 2.69
C ILE A 95 18.34 -43.27 2.09
N LYS A 96 18.37 -43.21 0.76
CA LYS A 96 18.61 -41.95 0.04
C LYS A 96 17.65 -40.93 0.66
N PRO A 97 18.12 -39.81 1.24
CA PRO A 97 17.19 -38.76 1.63
C PRO A 97 16.38 -38.42 0.39
N LEU A 98 15.06 -38.30 0.53
CA LEU A 98 14.20 -37.82 -0.54
C LEU A 98 14.82 -36.50 -1.00
N GLN A 99 15.52 -36.58 -2.13
CA GLN A 99 16.31 -35.51 -2.67
C GLN A 99 15.32 -34.53 -3.27
N GLY A 100 14.64 -33.78 -2.39
CA GLY A 100 14.02 -32.52 -2.72
C GLY A 100 15.14 -31.62 -3.19
N GLY A 101 15.34 -31.63 -4.50
CA GLY A 101 16.45 -30.96 -5.17
C GLY A 101 16.66 -29.57 -4.61
N ARG A 102 17.92 -29.29 -4.27
CA ARG A 102 18.45 -27.99 -3.88
C ARG A 102 18.34 -27.03 -5.08
N GLY A 103 17.12 -26.60 -5.39
CA GLY A 103 16.79 -25.57 -6.37
C GLY A 103 16.21 -24.35 -5.65
N LYS A 104 16.89 -23.85 -4.60
CA LYS A 104 16.37 -22.80 -3.69
C LYS A 104 17.29 -21.58 -3.61
N THR A 105 17.48 -20.87 -4.72
CA THR A 105 18.13 -19.54 -4.69
C THR A 105 17.47 -18.54 -5.65
N PHE A 106 17.16 -18.97 -6.88
CA PHE A 106 16.68 -18.03 -7.90
C PHE A 106 15.25 -17.50 -7.69
N ARG A 107 14.32 -18.34 -7.22
CA ARG A 107 12.90 -17.92 -7.02
C ARG A 107 12.71 -17.03 -5.79
N SER A 108 13.54 -17.20 -4.76
CA SER A 108 13.53 -16.34 -3.58
C SER A 108 13.93 -14.90 -3.94
N LYS A 109 14.92 -14.74 -4.84
CA LYS A 109 15.41 -13.42 -5.28
C LYS A 109 14.34 -12.62 -6.04
N LYS A 110 13.61 -13.25 -6.97
CA LYS A 110 12.53 -12.59 -7.72
C LYS A 110 11.36 -12.16 -6.82
N GLY A 111 10.93 -13.04 -5.91
CA GLY A 111 9.86 -12.71 -4.97
C GLY A 111 10.23 -11.55 -4.05
N GLY A 112 11.48 -11.51 -3.58
CA GLY A 112 11.98 -10.40 -2.75
C GLY A 112 11.94 -9.05 -3.47
N GLU A 113 12.27 -9.02 -4.75
CA GLU A 113 12.19 -7.81 -5.57
C GLU A 113 10.76 -7.33 -5.77
N ILE A 114 9.81 -8.25 -6.01
CA ILE A 114 8.38 -7.93 -6.13
C ILE A 114 7.87 -7.27 -4.84
N VAL A 115 8.14 -7.90 -3.69
CA VAL A 115 7.74 -7.38 -2.38
C VAL A 115 8.35 -6.00 -2.10
N ALA A 116 9.64 -5.82 -2.41
CA ALA A 116 10.31 -4.53 -2.22
C ALA A 116 9.67 -3.41 -3.06
N ILE A 117 9.25 -3.71 -4.30
CA ILE A 117 8.61 -2.73 -5.18
C ILE A 117 7.19 -2.41 -4.68
N PHE A 118 6.43 -3.41 -4.22
CA PHE A 118 5.12 -3.15 -3.64
C PHE A 118 5.19 -2.23 -2.42
N PHE A 119 6.14 -2.47 -1.50
CA PHE A 119 6.39 -1.54 -0.40
C PHE A 119 6.73 -0.14 -0.91
N ASN A 120 7.61 -0.02 -1.91
CA ASN A 120 7.95 1.28 -2.46
C ASN A 120 6.74 2.02 -3.04
N ILE A 121 5.88 1.35 -3.81
CA ILE A 121 4.66 1.96 -4.37
C ILE A 121 3.79 2.50 -3.24
N ARG A 122 3.45 1.65 -2.27
CA ARG A 122 2.58 1.98 -1.16
C ARG A 122 3.15 3.10 -0.29
N ASP A 123 4.40 2.98 0.15
CA ASP A 123 5.02 3.90 1.09
C ASP A 123 5.32 5.27 0.45
N GLN A 124 5.69 5.28 -0.84
CA GLN A 124 5.91 6.53 -1.56
C GLN A 124 4.60 7.32 -1.76
N ILE A 125 3.49 6.63 -2.00
CA ILE A 125 2.16 7.24 -2.06
C ILE A 125 1.74 7.74 -0.67
N LYS A 126 2.00 6.96 0.40
CA LYS A 126 1.66 7.41 1.77
C LYS A 126 2.47 8.62 2.20
N LEU A 127 3.75 8.70 1.82
CA LEU A 127 4.56 9.89 2.06
C LEU A 127 3.99 11.11 1.31
N TYR A 128 3.61 10.96 0.04
CA TYR A 128 2.98 12.04 -0.72
C TYR A 128 1.63 12.48 -0.11
N HIS A 129 0.82 11.53 0.34
CA HIS A 129 -0.45 11.78 1.01
C HIS A 129 -0.30 12.70 2.25
N TRP A 130 0.77 12.55 3.02
CA TRP A 130 1.04 13.44 4.17
C TRP A 130 1.52 14.84 3.75
N GLN A 131 1.99 15.01 2.53
CA GLN A 131 2.58 16.26 2.03
C GLN A 131 1.62 17.11 1.22
N THR A 132 0.58 16.50 0.65
CA THR A 132 -0.38 17.25 -0.16
C THR A 132 -1.14 18.28 0.67
N LYS A 133 -1.40 19.43 0.05
CA LYS A 133 -2.21 20.52 0.60
C LYS A 133 -3.63 20.53 0.04
N SER A 134 -3.92 19.68 -0.94
CA SER A 134 -5.25 19.53 -1.54
C SER A 134 -6.03 18.46 -0.79
N PHE A 135 -7.22 18.81 -0.29
CA PHE A 135 -8.09 17.85 0.38
C PHE A 135 -8.52 16.70 -0.55
N ALA A 136 -8.78 17.01 -1.82
CA ALA A 136 -9.14 16.02 -2.83
C ALA A 136 -8.00 15.02 -3.05
N GLU A 137 -6.77 15.50 -3.23
CA GLU A 137 -5.59 14.63 -3.36
C GLU A 137 -5.33 13.83 -2.09
N HIS A 138 -5.47 14.47 -0.91
CA HIS A 138 -5.25 13.81 0.39
C HIS A 138 -6.19 12.62 0.55
N LYS A 139 -7.48 12.83 0.29
CA LYS A 139 -8.49 11.77 0.37
C LYS A 139 -8.27 10.68 -0.67
N ALA A 140 -8.01 11.06 -1.93
CA ALA A 140 -7.81 10.11 -3.01
C ALA A 140 -6.59 9.21 -2.79
N THR A 141 -5.49 9.79 -2.28
CA THR A 141 -4.26 9.04 -1.98
C THR A 141 -4.37 8.19 -0.71
N ASP A 142 -5.17 8.61 0.28
CA ASP A 142 -5.44 7.80 1.46
C ASP A 142 -6.22 6.53 1.09
N ASP A 143 -7.30 6.71 0.32
CA ASP A 143 -8.13 5.60 -0.16
C ASP A 143 -7.29 4.64 -1.03
N LEU A 144 -6.41 5.17 -1.88
CA LEU A 144 -5.48 4.35 -2.66
C LEU A 144 -4.55 3.53 -1.78
N VAL A 145 -3.97 4.11 -0.71
CA VAL A 145 -3.08 3.36 0.20
C VAL A 145 -3.84 2.23 0.89
N THR A 146 -5.08 2.43 1.32
CA THR A 146 -5.91 1.37 1.92
C THR A 146 -6.13 0.21 0.95
N LYS A 147 -6.45 0.50 -0.32
CA LYS A 147 -6.63 -0.53 -1.34
C LYS A 147 -5.33 -1.25 -1.68
N LEU A 148 -4.23 -0.51 -1.80
CA LEU A 148 -2.91 -1.09 -2.02
C LEU A 148 -2.50 -2.02 -0.88
N ASP A 149 -2.70 -1.63 0.39
CA ASP A 149 -2.40 -2.49 1.54
C ASP A 149 -3.14 -3.83 1.43
N THR A 150 -4.44 -3.79 1.10
CA THR A 150 -5.27 -5.00 0.94
C THR A 150 -4.80 -5.87 -0.23
N SER A 151 -4.64 -5.28 -1.41
CA SER A 151 -4.31 -6.03 -2.63
C SER A 151 -2.87 -6.54 -2.64
N ILE A 152 -1.92 -5.79 -2.07
CA ILE A 152 -0.52 -6.22 -1.92
C ILE A 152 -0.42 -7.40 -0.97
N ASP A 153 -1.10 -7.35 0.19
CA ASP A 153 -1.08 -8.45 1.15
C ASP A 153 -1.63 -9.73 0.51
N MET A 154 -2.81 -9.65 -0.11
CA MET A 154 -3.41 -10.75 -0.84
C MET A 154 -2.49 -11.30 -1.94
N PHE A 155 -1.81 -10.44 -2.70
CA PHE A 155 -0.83 -10.86 -3.69
C PHE A 155 0.33 -11.63 -3.04
N VAL A 156 0.93 -11.07 -1.99
CA VAL A 156 2.13 -11.62 -1.37
C VAL A 156 1.82 -12.94 -0.68
N GLU A 157 0.67 -13.08 -0.02
CA GLU A 157 0.22 -14.33 0.59
C GLU A 157 -0.02 -15.42 -0.47
N ALA A 158 -0.71 -15.09 -1.56
CA ALA A 158 -0.91 -16.02 -2.68
C ALA A 158 0.44 -16.42 -3.31
N TYR A 159 1.35 -15.47 -3.48
CA TYR A 159 2.70 -15.72 -3.98
C TYR A 159 3.47 -16.66 -3.04
N MET A 160 3.42 -16.41 -1.73
CA MET A 160 4.10 -17.23 -0.72
C MET A 160 3.53 -18.65 -0.66
N GLY A 161 2.22 -18.82 -0.79
CA GLY A 161 1.58 -20.13 -0.85
C GLY A 161 2.10 -20.99 -2.01
N ARG A 162 2.44 -20.36 -3.13
CA ARG A 162 2.91 -21.04 -4.35
C ARG A 162 4.42 -21.20 -4.45
N TYR A 163 5.15 -20.16 -4.06
CA TYR A 163 6.60 -20.04 -4.30
C TYR A 163 7.45 -20.13 -3.03
N GLY A 164 6.81 -20.15 -1.86
CA GLY A 164 7.46 -20.07 -0.56
C GLY A 164 7.82 -18.64 -0.17
N ARG A 165 8.40 -18.48 1.03
CA ARG A 165 8.71 -17.18 1.62
C ARG A 165 9.85 -16.48 0.83
N PRO A 166 9.61 -15.30 0.22
CA PRO A 166 10.66 -14.51 -0.41
C PRO A 166 11.61 -13.93 0.63
N GLN A 167 12.85 -13.66 0.22
CA GLN A 167 13.83 -12.91 1.01
C GLN A 167 13.96 -11.50 0.43
N VAL A 168 13.57 -10.50 1.19
CA VAL A 168 13.59 -9.10 0.75
C VAL A 168 14.96 -8.50 1.09
N ASN A 169 15.78 -8.29 0.06
CA ASN A 169 17.16 -7.79 0.21
C ASN A 169 17.37 -6.42 -0.47
N ARG A 170 16.30 -5.79 -0.95
CA ARG A 170 16.35 -4.48 -1.60
C ARG A 170 15.45 -3.51 -0.85
N THR A 171 15.93 -2.29 -0.70
CA THR A 171 15.20 -1.17 -0.10
C THR A 171 15.18 -0.02 -1.10
N TYR A 172 14.08 0.72 -1.13
CA TYR A 172 13.95 1.90 -1.97
C TYR A 172 13.84 3.15 -1.08
N PRO A 173 14.64 4.19 -1.32
CA PRO A 173 14.52 5.44 -0.57
C PRO A 173 13.21 6.14 -0.95
N LEU A 174 12.50 6.64 0.06
CA LEU A 174 11.35 7.50 -0.16
C LEU A 174 11.82 8.93 -0.44
N LYS A 175 11.14 9.61 -1.35
CA LYS A 175 11.45 10.98 -1.76
C LYS A 175 10.23 11.87 -1.56
N ASN A 176 10.45 13.13 -1.20
CA ASN A 176 9.38 14.12 -1.19
C ASN A 176 9.06 14.48 -2.65
N LEU A 177 7.87 14.13 -3.11
CA LEU A 177 7.48 14.31 -4.52
C LEU A 177 6.59 15.54 -4.68
N THR A 178 6.80 16.27 -5.78
CA THR A 178 5.83 17.26 -6.27
C THR A 178 4.60 16.55 -6.85
N VAL A 179 3.54 17.31 -7.16
CA VAL A 179 2.35 16.81 -7.86
C VAL A 179 2.73 16.13 -9.19
N SER A 180 3.62 16.76 -9.97
CA SER A 180 4.14 16.14 -11.20
C SER A 180 4.99 14.91 -10.92
N GLY A 181 5.79 14.93 -9.85
CA GLY A 181 6.61 13.81 -9.41
C GLY A 181 5.80 12.58 -9.04
N VAL A 182 4.70 12.73 -8.29
CA VAL A 182 3.83 11.60 -7.93
C VAL A 182 3.08 11.05 -9.14
N ARG A 183 2.65 11.90 -10.08
CA ARG A 183 2.01 11.45 -11.34
C ARG A 183 2.97 10.61 -12.17
N ALA A 184 4.22 11.07 -12.31
CA ALA A 184 5.26 10.32 -13.00
C ALA A 184 5.61 9.01 -12.28
N PHE A 185 5.63 9.03 -10.94
CA PHE A 185 5.81 7.82 -10.14
C PHE A 185 4.70 6.78 -10.40
N ILE A 186 3.43 7.18 -10.31
CA ILE A 186 2.28 6.31 -10.59
C ILE A 186 2.33 5.75 -12.01
N ALA A 187 2.68 6.56 -13.01
CA ALA A 187 2.83 6.10 -14.38
C ALA A 187 3.93 5.03 -14.54
N ARG A 188 5.06 5.17 -13.84
CA ARG A 188 6.12 4.14 -13.83
C ARG A 188 5.69 2.88 -13.09
N SER A 189 4.96 3.01 -11.98
CA SER A 189 4.41 1.87 -11.23
C SER A 189 3.43 1.07 -12.09
N ASP A 190 2.55 1.75 -12.83
CA ASP A 190 1.64 1.14 -13.80
C ASP A 190 2.38 0.38 -14.91
N GLN A 191 3.41 1.01 -15.49
CA GLN A 191 4.25 0.35 -16.49
C GLN A 191 4.96 -0.89 -15.94
N TRP A 192 5.47 -0.81 -14.70
CA TRP A 192 6.11 -1.96 -14.06
C TRP A 192 5.13 -3.11 -13.85
N LEU A 193 3.92 -2.83 -13.36
CA LEU A 193 2.85 -3.81 -13.19
C LEU A 193 2.43 -4.44 -14.52
N SER A 194 2.31 -3.64 -15.58
CA SER A 194 1.83 -4.11 -16.88
C SER A 194 2.89 -4.89 -17.67
N VAL A 195 4.17 -4.53 -17.53
CA VAL A 195 5.24 -5.06 -18.40
C VAL A 195 6.22 -5.95 -17.66
N LYS A 196 6.71 -5.51 -16.50
CA LYS A 196 7.82 -6.18 -15.80
C LYS A 196 7.31 -7.30 -14.89
N LEU A 197 6.29 -7.05 -14.06
CA LEU A 197 5.74 -8.06 -13.16
C LEU A 197 5.27 -9.34 -13.89
N PRO A 198 4.53 -9.31 -15.01
CA PRO A 198 4.01 -10.51 -15.65
C PRO A 198 5.13 -11.39 -16.24
N ARG A 199 6.28 -10.80 -16.59
CA ARG A 199 7.48 -11.52 -17.05
C ARG A 199 8.17 -12.28 -15.91
N THR A 200 7.93 -11.90 -14.67
CA THR A 200 8.48 -12.59 -13.49
C THR A 200 7.61 -13.75 -13.00
N LEU A 201 6.33 -13.75 -13.40
CA LEU A 201 5.34 -14.76 -13.06
C LEU A 201 5.17 -15.79 -14.18
N LYS A 202 4.52 -16.91 -13.87
CA LYS A 202 4.11 -17.87 -14.92
C LYS A 202 2.81 -17.39 -15.54
N LYS A 203 2.62 -17.68 -16.83
CA LYS A 203 1.34 -17.45 -17.53
C LYS A 203 0.16 -18.19 -16.88
N THR A 204 0.42 -19.25 -16.12
CA THR A 204 -0.57 -20.05 -15.38
C THR A 204 -0.90 -19.50 -13.99
N ASP A 205 -0.23 -18.44 -13.53
CA ASP A 205 -0.51 -17.83 -12.23
C ASP A 205 -1.68 -16.84 -12.35
N SER A 206 -2.83 -17.32 -12.83
CA SER A 206 -4.00 -16.48 -13.14
C SER A 206 -4.51 -15.69 -11.93
N ASP A 207 -4.40 -16.27 -10.73
CA ASP A 207 -4.69 -15.63 -9.45
C ASP A 207 -3.81 -14.39 -9.21
N LEU A 208 -2.50 -14.54 -9.34
CA LEU A 208 -1.55 -13.42 -9.18
C LEU A 208 -1.73 -12.36 -10.27
N LEU A 209 -2.00 -12.78 -11.50
CA LEU A 209 -2.24 -11.87 -12.62
C LEU A 209 -3.55 -11.09 -12.43
N ASN A 210 -4.59 -11.71 -11.85
CA ASN A 210 -5.84 -11.04 -11.51
C ASN A 210 -5.63 -9.97 -10.41
N ILE A 211 -4.94 -10.32 -9.32
CA ILE A 211 -4.68 -9.37 -8.23
C ILE A 211 -3.83 -8.18 -8.73
N ARG A 212 -2.86 -8.43 -9.61
CA ARG A 212 -2.13 -7.35 -10.31
C ARG A 212 -3.10 -6.43 -11.07
N ASP A 213 -4.08 -6.98 -11.76
CA ASP A 213 -5.03 -6.19 -12.55
C ASP A 213 -5.92 -5.32 -11.66
N GLU A 214 -6.31 -5.79 -10.47
CA GLU A 214 -6.98 -4.96 -9.47
C GLU A 214 -6.10 -3.79 -9.01
N ILE A 215 -4.81 -4.03 -8.74
CA ILE A 215 -3.85 -2.95 -8.40
C ILE A 215 -3.73 -1.96 -9.57
N LEU A 216 -3.67 -2.44 -10.82
CA LEU A 216 -3.65 -1.58 -12.01
C LEU A 216 -4.93 -0.75 -12.15
N ALA A 217 -6.09 -1.33 -11.85
CA ALA A 217 -7.36 -0.62 -11.87
C ALA A 217 -7.35 0.53 -10.86
N ASP A 218 -6.84 0.30 -9.65
CA ASP A 218 -6.68 1.35 -8.63
C ASP A 218 -5.70 2.45 -9.05
N LEU A 219 -4.57 2.09 -9.67
CA LEU A 219 -3.64 3.08 -10.23
C LEU A 219 -4.24 3.89 -11.39
N ASN A 220 -5.13 3.30 -12.19
CA ASN A 220 -5.84 4.03 -13.23
C ASN A 220 -6.93 4.94 -12.66
N GLN A 221 -7.61 4.50 -11.60
CA GLN A 221 -8.59 5.33 -10.90
C GLN A 221 -7.93 6.58 -10.30
N ILE A 222 -6.79 6.46 -9.61
CA ILE A 222 -6.13 7.62 -9.01
C ILE A 222 -5.64 8.62 -10.07
N LYS A 223 -5.18 8.14 -11.24
CA LYS A 223 -4.79 9.02 -12.36
C LYS A 223 -5.96 9.92 -12.78
N TYR A 224 -7.17 9.38 -12.85
CA TYR A 224 -8.37 10.15 -13.11
C TYR A 224 -8.72 11.09 -11.94
N LEU A 225 -8.66 10.63 -10.68
CA LEU A 225 -8.94 11.50 -9.53
C LEU A 225 -8.00 12.70 -9.46
N PHE A 226 -6.74 12.53 -9.88
CA PHE A 226 -5.78 13.63 -10.00
C PHE A 226 -6.10 14.60 -11.14
N THR A 227 -6.99 14.29 -12.09
CA THR A 227 -7.48 15.30 -13.05
C THR A 227 -8.58 16.18 -12.46
N LEU A 228 -9.11 15.83 -11.28
CA LEU A 228 -10.19 16.53 -10.60
C LEU A 228 -9.70 17.42 -9.45
N SER A 229 -8.39 17.44 -9.20
CA SER A 229 -7.75 18.09 -8.05
C SER A 229 -6.98 19.35 -8.42
#